data_AF-A0A4R4Z8P1-F1
#
_entry.id   AF-A0A4R4Z8P1-F1
#
_cell.length_a   1.000
_cell.length_b   1.000
_cell.length_c   1.000
_cell.angle_alpha   90.00
_cell.angle_beta   90.00
_cell.angle_gamma   90.00
#
_symmetry.space_group_name_H-M   'P 1'
#
loop_
_entity.id
_entity.type
_entity.pdbx_description
1 polymer ?
#
loop_
_entity_poly.entity_id
_entity_poly.type
_entity_poly.pdbx_seq_one_letter_code
_entity_poly.pdbx_strand_id
1 'polypeptide(L)'
;MSQKRQTGPQTRRTFHENRIAREKNGVMRFWWAAWWAVAELKHLDRRDAAKAHEQGLTLANQLMSFASGLNAKHHAHLMSQRGGKSRASA
;
A
#
# COMPACT_ATOMS: atom_id res chain seq x y z
N MET A 1 40.82 11.39 -3.84
CA MET A 1 40.33 10.16 -3.18
C MET A 1 38.81 10.22 -3.05
N SER A 2 38.07 9.49 -3.88
CA SER A 2 36.60 9.45 -3.82
C SER A 2 36.16 8.20 -3.06
N GLN A 3 35.89 8.33 -1.76
CA GLN A 3 35.26 7.27 -0.98
C GLN A 3 33.79 7.13 -1.41
N LYS A 4 33.55 6.38 -2.49
CA LYS A 4 32.23 5.80 -2.74
C LYS A 4 31.97 4.85 -1.58
N ARG A 5 31.17 5.27 -0.58
CA ARG A 5 30.64 4.39 0.47
C ARG A 5 29.87 3.25 -0.20
N GLN A 6 30.57 2.16 -0.51
CA GLN A 6 29.95 0.91 -0.90
C GLN A 6 29.26 0.39 0.37
N THR A 7 27.97 0.69 0.53
CA THR A 7 27.10 -0.03 1.48
C THR A 7 27.25 -1.51 1.19
N GLY A 8 27.81 -2.26 2.13
CA GLY A 8 28.05 -3.68 1.98
C GLY A 8 26.76 -4.49 1.78
N PRO A 9 26.85 -5.74 1.31
CA PRO A 9 25.69 -6.60 1.07
C PRO A 9 24.78 -6.75 2.29
N GLN A 10 25.36 -6.84 3.49
CA GLN A 10 24.63 -6.93 4.75
C GLN A 10 23.81 -5.66 5.04
N THR A 11 24.37 -4.47 4.80
CA THR A 11 23.67 -3.20 5.04
C THR A 11 22.48 -3.02 4.10
N ARG A 12 22.59 -3.47 2.84
CA ARG A 12 21.47 -3.49 1.89
C ARG A 12 20.38 -4.48 2.33
N ARG A 13 20.76 -5.68 2.77
CA ARG A 13 19.82 -6.69 3.26
C ARG A 13 19.01 -6.18 4.45
N THR A 14 19.66 -5.60 5.46
CA THR A 14 18.98 -5.02 6.62
C THR A 14 18.04 -3.87 6.24
N PHE A 15 18.41 -3.02 5.27
CA PHE A 15 17.52 -1.98 4.75
C PHE A 15 16.24 -2.57 4.13
N HIS A 16 16.37 -3.61 3.29
CA HIS A 16 15.21 -4.26 2.68
C HIS A 16 14.33 -5.00 3.70
N GLU A 17 14.94 -5.71 4.66
CA GLU A 17 14.20 -6.39 5.74
C GLU A 17 13.43 -5.41 6.61
N ASN A 18 14.06 -4.29 7.03
CA ASN A 18 13.39 -3.23 7.79
C ASN A 18 12.25 -2.57 7.00
N ARG A 19 12.43 -2.39 5.69
CA ARG A 19 11.37 -1.90 4.81
C ARG A 19 10.20 -2.88 4.77
N ILE A 20 10.45 -4.17 4.54
CA ILE A 20 9.41 -5.20 4.54
C ILE A 20 8.66 -5.25 5.88
N ALA A 21 9.38 -5.21 7.01
CA ALA A 21 8.77 -5.20 8.33
C ALA A 21 7.87 -3.97 8.55
N ARG A 22 8.31 -2.79 8.10
CA ARG A 22 7.52 -1.55 8.16
C ARG A 22 6.24 -1.65 7.31
N GLU A 23 6.35 -2.14 6.09
CA GLU A 23 5.20 -2.35 5.19
C GLU A 23 4.21 -3.35 5.78
N LYS A 24 4.69 -4.48 6.34
CA LYS A 24 3.84 -5.47 7.04
C LYS A 24 3.09 -4.84 8.21
N ASN A 25 3.75 -4.02 9.02
CA ASN A 25 3.10 -3.27 10.10
C ASN A 25 2.05 -2.29 9.57
N GLY A 26 2.30 -1.64 8.43
CA GLY A 26 1.33 -0.78 7.76
C GLY A 26 0.08 -1.55 7.31
N VAL A 27 0.25 -2.70 6.67
CA VAL A 27 -0.84 -3.58 6.24
C VAL A 27 -1.68 -4.07 7.43
N MET A 28 -1.02 -4.49 8.51
CA MET A 28 -1.73 -4.91 9.73
C MET A 28 -2.56 -3.77 10.32
N ARG A 29 -2.00 -2.56 10.42
CA ARG A 29 -2.74 -1.38 10.91
C ARG A 29 -3.95 -1.03 10.04
N PHE A 30 -3.79 -1.11 8.71
CA PHE A 30 -4.91 -0.94 7.78
C PHE A 30 -6.00 -1.98 8.03
N TRP A 31 -5.63 -3.26 8.21
CA TRP A 31 -6.57 -4.33 8.48
C TRP A 31 -7.35 -4.10 9.79
N TRP A 32 -6.67 -3.68 10.85
CA TRP A 32 -7.32 -3.33 12.12
C TRP A 32 -8.30 -2.17 11.97
N ALA A 33 -7.92 -1.11 11.23
CA ALA A 33 -8.80 0.03 10.98
C ALA A 33 -10.04 -0.37 10.15
N ALA A 34 -9.86 -1.22 9.13
CA ALA A 34 -10.97 -1.73 8.33
C ALA A 34 -11.92 -2.57 9.18
N TRP A 35 -11.39 -3.41 10.07
CA TRP A 35 -12.22 -4.22 10.96
C TRP A 35 -13.03 -3.37 11.94
N TRP A 36 -12.43 -2.31 12.48
CA TRP A 36 -13.14 -1.34 13.31
C TRP A 36 -14.27 -0.63 12.53
N ALA A 37 -14.00 -0.16 11.31
CA ALA A 37 -15.02 0.48 10.47
C ALA A 37 -16.21 -0.44 10.18
N VAL A 38 -15.97 -1.73 9.94
CA VAL A 38 -17.04 -2.73 9.74
C VAL A 38 -17.86 -2.90 11.03
N ALA A 39 -17.22 -2.92 12.20
CA ALA A 39 -17.93 -3.01 13.47
C ALA A 39 -18.85 -1.80 13.69
N GLU A 40 -18.35 -0.58 13.42
CA GLU A 40 -19.14 0.65 13.54
C GLU A 40 -20.33 0.68 12.58
N LEU A 41 -20.14 0.25 11.33
CA LEU A 41 -21.24 0.11 10.36
C LEU A 41 -22.30 -0.89 10.82
N LYS A 42 -21.92 -2.01 11.45
CA LYS A 42 -22.88 -2.97 12.03
C LYS A 42 -23.66 -2.40 13.21
N HIS A 43 -23.02 -1.57 14.03
CA HIS A 43 -23.71 -0.87 15.11
C HIS A 43 -24.68 0.19 14.57
N LEU A 44 -24.28 0.91 13.53
CA LEU A 44 -25.12 1.89 12.85
C LEU A 44 -26.30 1.24 12.15
N ASP A 45 -26.09 0.11 11.46
CA ASP A 45 -27.14 -0.62 10.73
C ASP A 45 -28.33 -1.01 11.62
N ARG A 46 -28.05 -1.40 12.87
CA ARG A 46 -29.09 -1.70 13.88
C ARG A 46 -29.91 -0.48 14.30
N ARG A 47 -29.39 0.74 14.14
CA ARG A 47 -30.04 2.00 14.53
C ARG A 47 -30.67 2.72 13.34
N ASP A 48 -30.00 2.70 12.20
CA ASP A 48 -30.33 3.40 10.96
C ASP A 48 -29.66 2.70 9.77
N ALA A 49 -30.39 1.75 9.18
CA ALA A 49 -29.91 0.95 8.06
C ALA A 49 -29.65 1.78 6.79
N ALA A 50 -30.45 2.83 6.55
CA ALA A 50 -30.29 3.69 5.37
C ALA A 50 -28.95 4.44 5.43
N LYS A 51 -28.64 5.02 6.59
CA LYS A 51 -27.38 5.72 6.82
C LYS A 51 -26.18 4.77 6.81
N ALA A 52 -26.31 3.56 7.37
CA ALA A 52 -25.25 2.55 7.32
C ALA A 52 -24.92 2.15 5.87
N HIS A 53 -25.94 2.00 5.03
CA HIS A 53 -25.77 1.68 3.62
C HIS A 53 -25.06 2.80 2.85
N GLU A 54 -25.47 4.06 3.03
CA GLU A 54 -24.83 5.23 2.39
C GLU A 54 -23.35 5.36 2.79
N GLN A 55 -23.04 5.21 4.09
CA GLN A 55 -21.67 5.25 4.58
C GLN A 55 -20.85 4.06 4.07
N GLY A 56 -21.45 2.87 4.02
CA GLY A 56 -20.84 1.67 3.45
C GLY A 56 -20.48 1.84 1.96
N LEU A 57 -21.39 2.40 1.15
CA LEU A 57 -21.13 2.72 -0.25
C LEU A 57 -20.01 3.73 -0.42
N THR A 58 -20.01 4.79 0.41
CA THR A 58 -18.95 5.81 0.40
C THR A 58 -17.59 5.20 0.71
N LEU A 59 -17.50 4.35 1.73
CA LEU A 59 -16.28 3.65 2.10
C LEU A 59 -15.80 2.71 0.97
N ALA A 60 -16.72 1.95 0.36
CA ALA A 60 -16.41 1.06 -0.76
C ALA A 60 -15.83 1.84 -1.96
N ASN A 61 -16.41 3.00 -2.29
CA ASN A 61 -15.91 3.87 -3.36
C ASN A 61 -14.51 4.41 -3.07
N GLN A 62 -14.24 4.83 -1.83
CA GLN A 62 -12.91 5.28 -1.41
C GLN A 62 -11.88 4.16 -1.54
N LEU A 63 -12.22 2.93 -1.13
CA LEU A 63 -11.34 1.76 -1.24
C LEU A 63 -11.06 1.40 -2.70
N MET A 64 -12.09 1.43 -3.55
CA MET A 64 -11.93 1.16 -4.99
C MET A 64 -11.01 2.20 -5.66
N SER A 65 -11.20 3.48 -5.34
CA SER A 65 -10.33 4.56 -5.84
C SER A 65 -8.88 4.38 -5.36
N PHE A 66 -8.68 4.02 -4.10
CA PHE A 66 -7.35 3.77 -3.54
C PHE A 66 -6.66 2.58 -4.22
N ALA A 67 -7.38 1.46 -4.40
CA ALA A 67 -6.87 0.27 -5.08
C ALA A 67 -6.50 0.56 -6.55
N SER A 68 -7.35 1.30 -7.27
CA SER A 68 -7.07 1.75 -8.63
C SER A 68 -5.80 2.62 -8.71
N GLY A 69 -5.65 3.59 -7.80
CA GLY A 69 -4.47 4.43 -7.71
C GLY A 69 -3.18 3.66 -7.40
N LEU A 70 -3.25 2.65 -6.52
CA LEU A 70 -2.13 1.75 -6.24
C LEU A 70 -1.76 0.92 -7.47
N ASN A 71 -2.74 0.34 -8.16
CA ASN A 71 -2.51 -0.44 -9.38
C ASN A 71 -1.88 0.42 -10.48
N ALA A 72 -2.36 1.65 -10.68
CA ALA A 72 -1.79 2.58 -11.65
C ALA A 72 -0.31 2.89 -11.35
N LYS A 73 0.03 3.17 -10.08
CA LYS A 73 1.42 3.42 -9.65
C LYS A 73 2.29 2.18 -9.83
N HIS A 74 1.79 1.00 -9.47
CA HIS A 74 2.51 -0.25 -9.65
C HIS A 74 2.78 -0.54 -11.14
N HIS A 75 1.76 -0.36 -11.99
CA HIS A 75 1.88 -0.51 -13.43
C HIS A 75 2.90 0.46 -14.04
N ALA A 76 2.84 1.75 -13.67
CA ALA A 76 3.82 2.75 -14.10
C ALA A 76 5.25 2.37 -13.67
N HIS A 77 5.42 1.85 -12.45
CA HIS A 77 6.70 1.36 -11.97
C HIS A 77 7.21 0.17 -12.79
N LEU A 78 6.37 -0.83 -13.05
CA LEU A 78 6.73 -1.98 -13.91
C LEU A 78 7.13 -1.53 -15.32
N MET A 79 6.41 -0.59 -15.91
CA MET A 79 6.74 -0.05 -17.24
C MET A 79 8.06 0.72 -17.24
N SER A 80 8.35 1.50 -16.19
CA SER A 80 9.65 2.17 -16.04
C SER A 80 10.83 1.20 -15.92
N GLN A 81 10.65 0.07 -15.22
CA GLN A 81 11.68 -0.97 -15.10
C GLN A 81 11.93 -1.71 -16.43
N ARG A 82 10.89 -1.90 -17.24
CA ARG A 82 11.02 -2.50 -18.59
C ARG A 82 11.80 -1.57 -19.53
N GLY A 83 11.56 -0.26 -19.47
CA GLY A 83 12.28 0.73 -20.28
C GLY A 83 13.74 1.00 -19.84
N GLY A 84 14.08 0.77 -18.57
CA GLY A 84 15.44 0.98 -18.05
C GLY A 84 16.45 -0.13 -18.36
N LYS A 85 15.98 -1.36 -18.66
CA LYS A 85 16.87 -2.51 -18.95
C LYS A 85 17.45 -2.50 -20.37
N SER A 86 16.95 -1.70 -21.30
CA SER A 86 17.42 -1.71 -22.69
C SER A 86 18.59 -0.76 -22.97
N ARG A 87 19.06 0.02 -21.99
CA ARG A 87 20.11 1.04 -22.20
C ARG A 87 21.50 0.67 -21.66
N ALA A 88 21.64 -0.49 -21.03
CA ALA A 88 22.92 -0.98 -20.48
C ALA A 88 23.65 -1.96 -21.43
N SER A 89 23.16 -2.13 -22.65
CA SER A 89 23.78 -2.93 -23.70
C SER A 89 23.72 -2.17 -25.03
N ALA A 90 24.49 -1.09 -25.09
CA ALA A 90 24.94 -0.44 -26.32
C ALA A 90 26.34 0.13 -26.07
#